data_AF-A0A068VK35-F1
#
_entry.id   AF-A0A068VK35-F1
#
_cell.length_a   1.000
_cell.length_b   1.000
_cell.length_c   1.000
_cell.angle_alpha   90.00
_cell.angle_beta   90.00
_cell.angle_gamma   90.00
#
_symmetry.space_group_name_H-M   'P 1'
#
loop_
_entity.id
_entity.type
_entity.pdbx_description
1 polymer ?
#
loop_
_entity_poly.entity_id
_entity_poly.type
_entity_poly.pdbx_seq_one_letter_code
_entity_poly.pdbx_strand_id
1 'polypeptide(L)'
;MFSDRETFCNVCCFLHQVRKVDMLEEVTVIWSEKVKYELVLEGNDIELVSRSATLINQKCHVKNKDIRKFLDGIYVNEKGQIAEEE
;
A
#
# COMPACT_ATOMS: atom_id res chain seq x y z
N MET A 1 15.64 -1.05 12.03
CA MET A 1 15.55 0.24 12.75
C MET A 1 14.70 1.18 11.92
N PHE A 2 13.42 1.32 12.26
CA PHE A 2 12.60 2.44 11.80
C PHE A 2 11.96 3.01 13.07
N SER A 3 12.65 3.98 13.65
CA SER A 3 12.15 4.80 14.76
C SER A 3 11.90 6.20 14.21
N ASP A 4 10.81 6.78 14.71
CA ASP A 4 10.41 8.19 14.66
C ASP A 4 9.52 8.64 13.49
N ARG A 5 8.21 8.63 13.80
CA ARG A 5 7.23 9.70 13.56
C ARG A 5 7.37 10.47 12.25
N GLU A 6 7.04 9.78 11.16
CA GLU A 6 6.33 10.35 10.02
C GLU A 6 5.86 9.17 9.16
N THR A 7 4.59 9.22 8.79
CA THR A 7 3.79 8.22 8.06
C THR A 7 4.30 8.00 6.63
N PHE A 8 5.51 7.48 6.45
CA PHE A 8 6.07 7.20 5.12
C PHE A 8 6.21 5.71 4.87
N CYS A 9 5.52 5.21 3.84
CA CYS A 9 5.71 3.86 3.33
C CYS A 9 6.73 3.91 2.17
N ASN A 10 7.89 3.26 2.37
CA ASN A 10 8.86 3.08 1.30
C ASN A 10 8.48 1.84 0.49
N VAL A 11 7.98 2.05 -0.73
CA VAL A 11 7.63 0.98 -1.64
C VAL A 11 8.77 0.77 -2.63
N CYS A 12 9.41 -0.39 -2.58
CA CYS A 12 10.43 -0.76 -3.56
C CYS A 12 9.73 -1.37 -4.78
N CYS A 13 9.80 -0.68 -5.93
CA CYS A 13 9.19 -1.15 -7.17
C CYS A 13 10.19 -1.99 -8.00
N PHE A 14 9.67 -2.77 -8.95
CA PHE A 14 10.36 -3.76 -9.81
C PHE A 14 11.68 -3.29 -10.49
N LEU A 15 11.98 -1.98 -10.53
CA LEU A 15 13.22 -1.40 -11.09
C LEU A 15 14.30 -1.08 -10.03
N HIS A 16 14.24 -1.66 -8.83
CA HIS A 16 15.10 -1.28 -7.68
C HIS A 16 14.99 0.21 -7.31
N GLN A 17 13.90 0.87 -7.72
CA GLN A 17 13.60 2.23 -7.32
C GLN A 17 12.75 2.21 -6.07
N VAL A 18 13.31 2.75 -4.99
CA VAL A 18 12.57 3.04 -3.76
C VAL A 18 11.74 4.29 -3.99
N ARG A 19 10.42 4.15 -3.93
CA ARG A 19 9.47 5.26 -4.01
C ARG A 19 8.92 5.51 -2.63
N LYS A 20 9.02 6.76 -2.19
CA LYS A 20 8.39 7.22 -0.95
C LYS A 20 6.92 7.52 -1.24
N VAL A 21 6.04 7.00 -0.39
CA VAL A 21 4.61 7.31 -0.40
C VAL A 21 4.27 7.95 0.92
N ASP A 22 3.69 9.14 0.84
CA ASP A 22 3.22 9.92 1.98
C ASP A 22 1.85 9.36 2.37
N MET A 23 1.78 8.76 3.57
CA MET A 23 0.54 8.22 4.10
C MET A 23 -0.19 9.31 4.88
N LEU A 24 -1.51 9.24 4.84
CA LEU A 24 -2.39 10.18 5.53
C LEU A 24 -2.39 9.88 7.03
N GLU A 25 -2.72 10.90 7.82
CA GLU A 25 -2.85 10.77 9.26
C GLU A 25 -3.91 9.69 9.59
N GLU A 26 -3.66 8.92 10.66
CA GLU A 26 -4.53 7.84 11.16
C GLU A 26 -4.57 6.51 10.38
N VAL A 27 -3.81 6.38 9.28
CA VAL A 27 -3.69 5.10 8.57
C VAL A 27 -2.43 4.36 9.02
N THR A 28 -2.61 3.17 9.61
CA THR A 28 -1.51 2.27 9.97
C THR A 28 -1.25 1.26 8.85
N VAL A 29 0.03 0.98 8.62
CA VAL A 29 0.48 0.04 7.59
C VAL A 29 1.20 -1.11 8.26
N ILE A 30 0.70 -2.32 8.08
CA ILE A 30 1.22 -3.53 8.71
C ILE A 30 1.61 -4.53 7.62
N TRP A 31 2.70 -5.25 7.85
CA TRP A 31 3.08 -6.40 7.03
C TRP A 31 2.39 -7.65 7.56
N SER A 32 1.70 -8.37 6.67
CA SER A 32 1.10 -9.66 7.01
C SER A 32 2.21 -10.69 7.27
N GLU A 33 2.17 -11.36 8.42
CA GLU A 33 3.09 -12.47 8.73
C GLU A 33 2.66 -13.77 8.04
N LYS A 34 1.36 -13.90 7.75
CA LYS A 34 0.75 -15.12 7.21
C LYS A 34 0.98 -15.26 5.71
N VAL A 35 1.00 -14.16 4.98
CA VAL A 35 1.10 -14.13 3.51
C VAL A 35 2.29 -13.28 3.09
N LYS A 36 3.18 -13.86 2.28
CA LYS A 36 4.31 -13.12 1.72
C LYS A 36 3.82 -12.10 0.70
N TYR A 37 4.42 -10.90 0.75
CA TYR A 37 4.16 -9.78 -0.17
C TYR A 37 2.77 -9.12 -0.03
N GLU A 38 2.14 -9.23 1.14
CA GLU A 38 0.87 -8.58 1.45
C GLU A 38 1.06 -7.40 2.41
N LEU A 39 0.41 -6.28 2.06
CA LEU A 39 0.38 -5.05 2.84
C LEU A 39 -1.04 -4.81 3.35
N VAL A 40 -1.20 -4.69 4.65
CA VAL A 40 -2.49 -4.42 5.29
C VAL A 40 -2.53 -2.95 5.68
N LEU A 41 -3.60 -2.26 5.26
CA LEU A 41 -3.89 -0.88 5.63
C LEU A 41 -5.05 -0.88 6.61
N GLU A 42 -4.82 -0.37 7.81
CA GLU A 42 -5.86 -0.25 8.84
C GLU A 42 -6.09 1.24 9.12
N GLY A 43 -7.33 1.60 9.39
CA GLY A 43 -7.72 2.97 9.71
C GLY A 43 -9.19 3.06 10.06
N ASN A 44 -9.55 4.09 10.82
CA ASN A 44 -10.92 4.32 11.27
C ASN A 44 -11.80 4.87 10.13
N ASP A 45 -11.25 5.73 9.27
CA ASP A 45 -11.94 6.32 8.13
C ASP A 45 -11.61 5.61 6.81
N ILE A 46 -12.65 5.04 6.18
CA ILE A 46 -12.56 4.32 4.92
C ILE A 46 -12.09 5.21 3.76
N GLU A 47 -12.42 6.51 3.77
CA GLU A 47 -12.03 7.43 2.69
C GLU A 47 -10.52 7.69 2.73
N LEU A 48 -9.96 7.86 3.93
CA LEU A 48 -8.53 8.06 4.12
C LEU A 48 -7.75 6.80 3.75
N VAL A 49 -8.19 5.62 4.20
CA VAL A 49 -7.56 4.33 3.87
C VAL A 49 -7.59 4.08 2.36
N SER A 50 -8.73 4.32 1.71
CA SER A 50 -8.89 4.12 0.26
C SER A 50 -8.04 5.10 -0.54
N ARG A 51 -7.92 6.36 -0.08
CA ARG A 51 -7.07 7.37 -0.73
C ARG A 51 -5.60 6.99 -0.62
N SER A 52 -5.15 6.55 0.55
CA SER A 52 -3.80 6.04 0.76
C SER A 52 -3.48 4.81 -0.10
N ALA A 53 -4.40 3.84 -0.19
CA ALA A 53 -4.24 2.68 -1.08
C ALA A 53 -4.09 3.10 -2.55
N THR A 54 -4.88 4.10 -2.99
CA THR A 54 -4.82 4.64 -4.35
C THR A 54 -3.46 5.30 -4.64
N LEU A 55 -2.91 6.05 -3.70
CA LEU A 55 -1.60 6.70 -3.83
C LEU A 55 -0.47 5.68 -4.05
N ILE A 56 -0.51 4.56 -3.33
CA ILE A 56 0.46 3.47 -3.49
C ILE A 56 0.39 2.90 -4.91
N ASN A 57 -0.82 2.60 -5.40
CA ASN A 57 -1.01 2.04 -6.74
C ASN A 57 -0.52 3.01 -7.83
N GLN A 58 -0.89 4.29 -7.72
CA GLN A 58 -0.49 5.33 -8.68
C GLN A 58 1.03 5.49 -8.79
N LYS A 59 1.74 5.38 -7.66
CA LYS A 59 3.21 5.48 -7.62
C LYS A 59 3.89 4.26 -8.22
N CYS A 60 3.26 3.08 -8.17
CA CYS A 60 3.81 1.82 -8.65
C CYS A 60 3.49 1.53 -10.13
N HIS A 61 2.65 2.34 -10.78
CA HIS A 61 2.37 2.15 -12.20
C HIS A 61 3.64 2.28 -13.06
N VAL A 62 3.83 1.26 -13.89
CA VAL A 62 4.91 1.19 -14.87
C VAL A 62 4.66 2.25 -15.96
N LYS A 63 5.59 3.20 -16.08
CA LYS A 63 5.60 4.18 -17.17
C LYS A 63 6.43 3.65 -18.35
N ASN A 64 6.05 4.03 -19.56
CA ASN A 64 6.79 3.75 -20.81
C ASN A 64 6.94 2.25 -21.17
N LYS A 65 6.01 1.40 -20.75
CA LYS A 65 5.92 -0.01 -21.19
C LYS A 65 4.48 -0.40 -21.53
N ASP A 66 4.33 -1.48 -22.29
CA ASP A 66 3.01 -2.06 -22.59
C ASP A 66 2.37 -2.68 -21.35
N ILE A 67 1.32 -2.03 -20.85
CA ILE A 67 0.54 -2.44 -19.66
C ILE A 67 -0.11 -3.83 -19.78
N ARG A 68 -0.21 -4.39 -20.98
CA ARG A 68 -0.80 -5.73 -21.21
C ARG A 68 0.21 -6.87 -21.05
N LYS A 69 1.50 -6.55 -21.08
CA LYS A 69 2.59 -7.54 -20.88
C LYS A 69 3.17 -7.44 -19.48
N PHE A 70 3.23 -6.23 -18.93
CA PHE A 70 3.75 -5.97 -17.60
C PHE A 70 2.59 -5.77 -16.64
N LEU A 71 2.15 -6.86 -16.01
CA LEU A 71 1.14 -6.86 -14.95
C LEU A 71 1.74 -6.52 -13.58
N ASP A 72 3.00 -6.09 -13.53
CA ASP A 72 3.67 -5.71 -12.29
C ASP A 72 3.03 -4.46 -11.70
N GLY A 73 2.53 -4.59 -10.48
CA GLY A 73 1.83 -3.53 -9.75
C GLY A 73 1.39 -4.04 -8.38
N ILE A 74 0.91 -3.11 -7.56
CA ILE A 74 0.26 -3.45 -6.28
C ILE A 74 -1.23 -3.37 -6.52
N TYR A 75 -1.94 -4.46 -6.23
CA TYR A 75 -3.38 -4.57 -6.43
C TYR A 75 -4.09 -4.80 -5.11
N VAL A 76 -5.34 -4.37 -5.04
CA VAL A 76 -6.22 -4.65 -3.91
C VAL A 76 -6.68 -6.09 -4.02
N ASN A 77 -6.28 -6.91 -3.04
CA ASN A 77 -6.71 -8.30 -2.96
C ASN A 77 -8.12 -8.37 -2.36
N GLU A 78 -8.29 -7.82 -1.17
CA GLU A 78 -9.53 -7.82 -0.41
C GLU A 78 -9.79 -6.45 0.23
N LYS A 79 -11.06 -6.13 0.44
CA LYS A 79 -11.53 -4.99 1.22
C LYS A 79 -12.51 -5.52 2.27
N GLY A 80 -12.26 -5.23 3.53
CA GLY A 80 -13.07 -5.71 4.64
C GLY A 80 -13.02 -4.74 5.82
N GLN A 81 -13.93 -4.93 6.78
CA GLN A 81 -13.87 -4.28 8.07
C GLN A 81 -13.14 -5.20 9.05
N ILE A 82 -12.38 -4.62 9.98
CA ILE A 82 -11.61 -5.37 10.99
C ILE A 82 -12.55 -5.95 12.07
N ALA A 83 -13.72 -5.34 12.27
CA ALA A 83 -14.75 -5.86 13.14
C ALA A 83 -15.53 -6.97 12.42
N GLU A 84 -15.15 -8.21 12.67
CA GLU A 84 -16.08 -9.33 12.53
C GLU A 84 -17.10 -9.19 13.66
N GLU A 85 -18.32 -8.74 13.34
CA GLU A 85 -19.47 -8.93 14.23
C GLU A 85 -19.77 -10.43 14.29
N GLU A 86 -19.46 -11.07 15.43
CA GLU A 86 -20.08 -12.34 15.83
C GLU A 86 -21.55 -12.13 16.22
#